data_AF-A0A973TDP0-F1
#
_entry.id   AF-A0A973TDP0-F1
#
_cell.length_a   1.000
_cell.length_b   1.000
_cell.length_c   1.000
_cell.angle_alpha   90.00
_cell.angle_beta   90.00
_cell.angle_gamma   90.00
#
_symmetry.space_group_name_H-M   'P 1'
#
loop_
_entity.id
_entity.type
_entity.pdbx_description
1 polymer ?
#
loop_
_entity_poly.entity_id
_entity_poly.type
_entity_poly.pdbx_seq_one_letter_code
_entity_poly.pdbx_strand_id
1 'polypeptide(L)'
;MRDLRVSNCTGDGVCIGGASNDVVISNIVSTNNRRQGLSITNCTGIKVYDSEFSYTNGTSPECGIDIEPDLGYSCSDVWIENCSLVGNAKYGLNVYKRASDVTLVRSRVQDNGSCGVVTVGCGPVRITQNAIHDNSATGLLVQDGTAHCLTDGNLFYANYSRLGAVTRSPFTQTGWTASIERDILMRGSLSDVVIGSNDYR
;
A
#
# COMPACT_ATOMS: atom_id res chain seq x y z
N MET A 1 -5.36 8.18 17.79
CA MET A 1 -6.69 8.49 17.21
C MET A 1 -7.46 7.19 17.06
N ARG A 2 -8.72 7.10 17.50
CA ARG A 2 -9.53 5.89 17.30
C ARG A 2 -11.03 6.14 17.29
N ASP A 3 -11.79 5.19 16.74
CA ASP A 3 -13.26 5.15 16.75
C ASP A 3 -13.92 6.33 16.02
N LEU A 4 -13.36 6.72 14.88
CA LEU A 4 -13.80 7.91 14.14
C LEU A 4 -14.12 7.62 12.68
N ARG A 5 -15.06 8.38 12.14
CA ARG A 5 -15.29 8.51 10.71
C ARG A 5 -14.81 9.89 10.24
N VAL A 6 -13.86 9.90 9.31
CA VAL A 6 -13.32 11.10 8.65
C VAL A 6 -13.68 11.03 7.18
N SER A 7 -14.54 11.93 6.70
CA SER A 7 -15.05 11.80 5.34
C SER A 7 -15.43 13.11 4.69
N ASN A 8 -15.40 13.14 3.35
CA ASN A 8 -15.75 14.31 2.53
C ASN A 8 -14.83 15.51 2.78
N CYS A 9 -13.59 15.27 3.17
CA CYS A 9 -12.58 16.32 3.31
C CYS A 9 -12.17 16.85 1.94
N THR A 10 -11.93 18.16 1.84
CA THR A 10 -11.46 18.83 0.61
C THR A 10 -9.99 18.55 0.29
N GLY A 11 -9.26 17.94 1.22
CA GLY A 11 -7.88 17.46 1.07
C GLY A 11 -7.76 16.00 1.54
N ASP A 12 -6.73 15.73 2.33
CA ASP A 12 -6.53 14.41 2.95
C ASP A 12 -7.50 14.26 4.13
N GLY A 13 -7.87 13.01 4.46
CA GLY A 13 -8.67 12.72 5.64
C GLY A 13 -7.87 12.92 6.93
N VAL A 14 -6.76 12.18 7.07
CA VAL A 14 -5.86 12.28 8.21
C VAL A 14 -4.46 12.61 7.71
N CYS A 15 -3.80 13.61 8.32
CA CYS A 15 -2.40 13.93 8.06
C CYS A 15 -1.59 13.79 9.35
N ILE A 16 -0.46 13.09 9.29
CA ILE A 16 0.54 13.05 10.36
C ILE A 16 1.88 13.52 9.79
N GLY A 17 2.55 14.42 10.51
CA GLY A 17 3.85 14.97 10.15
C GLY A 17 4.49 15.71 11.32
N GLY A 18 5.44 16.61 11.03
CA GLY A 18 6.03 17.48 12.07
C GLY A 18 6.91 16.76 13.08
N ALA A 19 7.65 15.72 12.66
CA ALA A 19 8.47 14.87 13.52
C ALA A 19 7.66 14.14 14.61
N SER A 20 6.38 13.84 14.32
CA SER A 20 5.53 13.06 15.21
C SER A 20 6.12 11.67 15.45
N ASN A 21 6.02 11.19 16.68
CA ASN A 21 6.54 9.90 17.09
C ASN A 21 5.52 9.10 17.92
N ASP A 22 5.57 7.77 17.82
CA ASP A 22 4.70 6.82 18.55
C ASP A 22 3.20 7.17 18.46
N VAL A 23 2.70 7.28 17.23
CA VAL A 23 1.29 7.59 16.97
C VAL A 23 0.54 6.32 16.62
N VAL A 24 -0.57 6.08 17.32
CA VAL A 24 -1.51 5.01 17.02
C VAL A 24 -2.78 5.55 16.37
N ILE A 25 -3.12 5.02 15.20
CA ILE A 25 -4.42 5.13 14.53
C ILE A 25 -5.08 3.75 14.62
N SER A 26 -6.30 3.64 15.14
CA SER A 26 -6.99 2.35 15.24
C SER A 26 -8.50 2.48 15.09
N ASN A 27 -9.15 1.55 14.40
CA ASN A 27 -10.61 1.53 14.24
C ASN A 27 -11.17 2.85 13.70
N ILE A 28 -10.61 3.35 12.60
CA ILE A 28 -11.13 4.54 11.93
C ILE A 28 -11.63 4.18 10.52
N VAL A 29 -12.55 5.00 10.02
CA VAL A 29 -12.96 4.99 8.61
C VAL A 29 -12.64 6.34 8.01
N SER A 30 -11.60 6.41 7.18
CA SER A 30 -11.23 7.60 6.41
C SER A 30 -11.66 7.40 4.96
N THR A 31 -12.74 8.05 4.54
CA THR A 31 -13.41 7.70 3.27
C THR A 31 -13.95 8.88 2.47
N ASN A 32 -13.97 8.76 1.15
CA ASN A 32 -14.44 9.81 0.23
C ASN A 32 -13.73 11.15 0.46
N ASN A 33 -12.42 11.12 0.69
CA ASN A 33 -11.59 12.32 0.85
C ASN A 33 -10.95 12.68 -0.49
N ARG A 34 -10.78 13.99 -0.75
CA ARG A 34 -10.42 14.47 -2.09
C ARG A 34 -9.01 14.09 -2.53
N ARG A 35 -8.09 13.97 -1.58
CA ARG A 35 -6.70 13.53 -1.81
C ARG A 35 -6.47 12.18 -1.15
N GLN A 36 -5.91 12.11 0.05
CA GLN A 36 -5.53 10.84 0.66
C GLN A 36 -6.49 10.42 1.77
N GLY A 37 -6.57 9.12 2.07
CA GLY A 37 -7.24 8.64 3.29
C GLY A 37 -6.37 8.93 4.51
N LEU A 38 -5.08 8.65 4.40
CA LEU A 38 -4.04 8.96 5.39
C LEU A 38 -2.74 9.37 4.71
N SER A 39 -2.18 10.50 5.14
CA SER A 39 -0.85 10.99 4.75
C SER A 39 0.13 10.89 5.93
N ILE A 40 1.30 10.29 5.71
CA ILE A 40 2.38 10.15 6.69
C ILE A 40 3.67 10.75 6.08
N THR A 41 4.12 11.91 6.57
CA THR A 41 5.17 12.69 5.89
C THR A 41 6.46 12.89 6.68
N ASN A 42 6.43 13.09 7.99
CA ASN A 42 7.66 13.24 8.78
C ASN A 42 7.42 12.64 10.17
N CYS A 43 7.64 11.33 10.27
CA CYS A 43 7.11 10.52 11.36
C CYS A 43 7.99 9.30 11.67
N THR A 44 7.97 8.86 12.93
CA THR A 44 8.57 7.58 13.34
C THR A 44 7.66 6.80 14.27
N GLY A 45 7.57 5.48 14.12
CA GLY A 45 6.79 4.64 15.03
C GLY A 45 5.29 4.84 14.88
N ILE A 46 4.80 4.79 13.64
CA ILE A 46 3.37 4.97 13.33
C ILE A 46 2.72 3.60 13.24
N LYS A 47 1.63 3.41 13.99
CA LYS A 47 0.90 2.14 14.03
C LYS A 47 -0.54 2.37 13.60
N VAL A 48 -0.98 1.65 12.57
CA VAL A 48 -2.32 1.75 11.98
C VAL A 48 -2.97 0.37 12.05
N TYR A 49 -4.08 0.28 12.78
CA TYR A 49 -4.78 -0.98 13.06
C TYR A 49 -6.26 -0.90 12.68
N ASP A 50 -6.83 -2.00 12.20
CA ASP A 50 -8.28 -2.21 12.15
C ASP A 50 -9.04 -1.08 11.43
N SER A 51 -8.44 -0.45 10.41
CA SER A 51 -8.94 0.80 9.83
C SER A 51 -9.27 0.67 8.35
N GLU A 52 -10.14 1.54 7.86
CA GLU A 52 -10.54 1.64 6.46
C GLU A 52 -10.05 2.96 5.86
N PHE A 53 -9.41 2.87 4.69
CA PHE A 53 -9.00 4.00 3.86
C PHE A 53 -9.53 3.81 2.44
N SER A 54 -10.64 4.48 2.13
CA SER A 54 -11.44 4.12 0.96
C SER A 54 -11.96 5.28 0.13
N TYR A 55 -12.21 4.98 -1.14
CA TYR A 55 -12.92 5.86 -2.08
C TYR A 55 -12.33 7.27 -2.21
N THR A 56 -11.01 7.44 -2.03
CA THR A 56 -10.41 8.75 -2.29
C THR A 56 -10.52 9.13 -3.77
N ASN A 57 -10.90 10.37 -4.04
CA ASN A 57 -11.14 10.86 -5.40
C ASN A 57 -11.12 12.39 -5.49
N GLY A 58 -10.44 12.94 -6.49
CA GLY A 58 -10.57 14.32 -6.95
C GLY A 58 -9.28 15.12 -7.10
N THR A 59 -8.22 14.86 -6.32
CA THR A 59 -6.91 15.51 -6.52
C THR A 59 -5.80 14.56 -6.16
N SER A 60 -4.91 14.32 -7.13
CA SER A 60 -3.78 13.44 -6.98
C SER A 60 -2.95 13.74 -5.71
N PRO A 61 -2.41 12.71 -5.02
CA PRO A 61 -2.25 11.35 -5.54
C PRO A 61 -3.48 10.43 -5.47
N GLU A 62 -4.48 10.68 -4.64
CA GLU A 62 -5.69 9.84 -4.52
C GLU A 62 -5.42 8.40 -4.03
N CYS A 63 -4.56 8.29 -3.00
CA CYS A 63 -4.22 7.03 -2.35
C CYS A 63 -5.11 6.76 -1.15
N GLY A 64 -5.29 5.49 -0.78
CA GLY A 64 -5.82 5.12 0.54
C GLY A 64 -4.86 5.59 1.63
N ILE A 65 -3.61 5.14 1.57
CA ILE A 65 -2.51 5.58 2.44
C ILE A 65 -1.33 6.04 1.58
N ASP A 66 -0.74 7.17 1.95
CA ASP A 66 0.41 7.76 1.28
C ASP A 66 1.52 8.07 2.29
N ILE A 67 2.64 7.36 2.15
CA ILE A 67 3.86 7.57 2.94
C ILE A 67 4.87 8.29 2.05
N GLU A 68 4.81 9.62 2.05
CA GLU A 68 5.61 10.48 1.18
C GLU A 68 6.25 11.61 2.00
N PRO A 69 7.45 11.38 2.57
CA PRO A 69 8.19 12.45 3.20
C PRO A 69 8.64 13.51 2.21
N ASP A 70 8.54 14.79 2.57
CA ASP A 70 9.15 15.86 1.79
C ASP A 70 10.69 15.77 1.79
N LEU A 71 11.32 16.53 0.90
CA LEU A 71 12.78 16.62 0.87
C LEU A 71 13.31 17.16 2.21
N GLY A 72 14.26 16.44 2.81
CA GLY A 72 14.83 16.78 4.12
C GLY A 72 14.14 16.11 5.30
N TYR A 73 13.04 15.37 5.07
CA TYR A 73 12.36 14.58 6.10
C TYR A 73 12.37 13.08 5.76
N SER A 74 12.00 12.26 6.74
CA SER A 74 11.93 10.81 6.61
C SER A 74 10.72 10.26 7.35
N CYS A 75 10.29 9.07 6.92
CA CYS A 75 9.37 8.24 7.68
C CYS A 75 10.03 6.90 7.97
N SER A 76 9.94 6.42 9.20
CA SER A 76 10.48 5.11 9.58
C SER A 76 9.57 4.39 10.57
N ASP A 77 9.64 3.07 10.61
CA ASP A 77 8.87 2.23 11.53
C ASP A 77 7.36 2.52 11.42
N VAL A 78 6.81 2.15 10.25
CA VAL A 78 5.37 2.29 9.97
C VAL A 78 4.74 0.91 9.87
N TRP A 79 3.82 0.61 10.78
CA TRP A 79 3.11 -0.66 10.86
C TRP A 79 1.65 -0.49 10.49
N ILE A 80 1.20 -1.14 9.41
CA ILE A 80 -0.18 -1.14 8.92
C ILE A 80 -0.70 -2.57 8.99
N GLU A 81 -1.68 -2.81 9.84
CA GLU A 81 -2.19 -4.15 10.12
C GLU A 81 -3.72 -4.20 10.11
N ASN A 82 -4.27 -5.27 9.54
CA ASN A 82 -5.71 -5.54 9.53
C ASN A 82 -6.54 -4.36 8.98
N CYS A 83 -6.02 -3.71 7.94
CA CYS A 83 -6.66 -2.55 7.33
C CYS A 83 -7.31 -2.89 5.98
N SER A 84 -8.29 -2.08 5.58
CA SER A 84 -8.94 -2.15 4.27
C SER A 84 -8.60 -0.90 3.44
N LEU A 85 -7.88 -1.09 2.34
CA LEU A 85 -7.46 -0.03 1.41
C LEU A 85 -8.18 -0.25 0.08
N VAL A 86 -9.37 0.35 -0.06
CA VAL A 86 -10.38 -0.10 -1.02
C VAL A 86 -10.90 1.03 -1.91
N GLY A 87 -10.99 0.79 -3.22
CA GLY A 87 -11.76 1.67 -4.11
C GLY A 87 -11.16 3.08 -4.29
N ASN A 88 -9.90 3.29 -3.94
CA ASN A 88 -9.24 4.58 -4.08
C ASN A 88 -8.93 4.85 -5.55
N ALA A 89 -9.06 6.10 -6.02
CA ALA A 89 -8.93 6.40 -7.44
C ALA A 89 -7.53 6.11 -8.00
N LYS A 90 -6.50 6.07 -7.15
CA LYS A 90 -5.15 5.66 -7.55
C LYS A 90 -4.67 4.41 -6.81
N TYR A 91 -3.83 4.54 -5.79
CA TYR A 91 -3.22 3.40 -5.11
C TYR A 91 -3.95 3.06 -3.82
N GLY A 92 -3.93 1.80 -3.41
CA GLY A 92 -4.27 1.46 -2.03
C GLY A 92 -3.22 2.05 -1.09
N LEU A 93 -1.97 1.62 -1.24
CA LEU A 93 -0.81 2.10 -0.48
C LEU A 93 0.30 2.60 -1.40
N ASN A 94 0.83 3.79 -1.11
CA ASN A 94 2.07 4.31 -1.68
C ASN A 94 3.16 4.39 -0.60
N VAL A 95 4.30 3.75 -0.83
CA VAL A 95 5.50 3.88 -0.01
C VAL A 95 6.58 4.55 -0.85
N TYR A 96 6.83 5.82 -0.59
CA TYR A 96 7.68 6.64 -1.43
C TYR A 96 9.04 6.93 -0.78
N LYS A 97 9.87 7.65 -1.54
CA LYS A 97 11.27 7.96 -1.22
C LYS A 97 11.43 8.43 0.23
N ARG A 98 12.52 8.01 0.89
CA ARG A 98 12.86 8.35 2.30
C ARG A 98 11.94 7.71 3.34
N ALA A 99 11.10 6.74 2.94
CA ALA A 99 10.43 5.82 3.86
C ALA A 99 11.27 4.55 4.06
N SER A 100 11.38 4.08 5.30
CA SER A 100 12.02 2.81 5.66
C SER A 100 11.21 2.05 6.72
N ASP A 101 11.46 0.75 6.85
CA ASP A 101 10.82 -0.12 7.84
C ASP A 101 9.29 -0.03 7.83
N VAL A 102 8.72 -0.12 6.63
CA VAL A 102 7.26 -0.11 6.43
C VAL A 102 6.76 -1.54 6.35
N THR A 103 5.75 -1.88 7.15
CA THR A 103 5.09 -3.19 7.12
C THR A 103 3.61 -3.02 6.80
N LEU A 104 3.13 -3.73 5.78
CA LEU A 104 1.71 -3.95 5.50
C LEU A 104 1.41 -5.43 5.74
N VAL A 105 0.55 -5.73 6.72
CA VAL A 105 0.26 -7.10 7.12
C VAL A 105 -1.22 -7.36 7.35
N ARG A 106 -1.69 -8.58 7.03
CA ARG A 106 -3.08 -9.02 7.31
C ARG A 106 -4.16 -8.07 6.78
N SER A 107 -3.87 -7.33 5.72
CA SER A 107 -4.72 -6.27 5.19
C SER A 107 -5.33 -6.66 3.84
N ARG A 108 -6.38 -5.96 3.45
CA ARG A 108 -7.05 -6.12 2.16
C ARG A 108 -6.84 -4.88 1.29
N VAL A 109 -6.26 -5.06 0.11
CA VAL A 109 -5.95 -3.98 -0.83
C VAL A 109 -6.58 -4.28 -2.18
N GLN A 110 -7.67 -3.60 -2.50
CA GLN A 110 -8.48 -4.00 -3.66
C GLN A 110 -9.28 -2.89 -4.32
N ASP A 111 -9.77 -3.18 -5.52
CA ASP A 111 -10.64 -2.30 -6.31
C ASP A 111 -10.05 -0.88 -6.53
N ASN A 112 -8.74 -0.70 -6.34
CA ASN A 112 -8.12 0.61 -6.53
C ASN A 112 -7.96 0.91 -8.04
N GLY A 113 -8.12 2.18 -8.42
CA GLY A 113 -8.11 2.64 -9.81
C GLY A 113 -6.74 2.54 -10.50
N SER A 114 -5.70 2.19 -9.75
CA SER A 114 -4.37 1.85 -10.26
C SER A 114 -3.79 0.61 -9.57
N CYS A 115 -2.51 0.62 -9.18
CA CYS A 115 -1.90 -0.50 -8.48
C CYS A 115 -2.44 -0.62 -7.05
N GLY A 116 -2.45 -1.82 -6.48
CA GLY A 116 -2.82 -1.99 -5.08
C GLY A 116 -1.80 -1.34 -4.14
N VAL A 117 -0.54 -1.79 -4.22
CA VAL A 117 0.58 -1.29 -3.44
C VAL A 117 1.71 -0.85 -4.37
N VAL A 118 2.36 0.27 -4.04
CA VAL A 118 3.50 0.80 -4.80
C VAL A 118 4.66 1.11 -3.86
N THR A 119 5.87 0.72 -4.26
CA THR A 119 7.12 1.11 -3.57
C THR A 119 8.05 1.83 -4.55
N VAL A 120 8.68 2.94 -4.12
CA VAL A 120 9.64 3.70 -4.95
C VAL A 120 10.74 4.30 -4.07
N GLY A 121 12.01 3.98 -4.34
CA GLY A 121 13.15 4.61 -3.66
C GLY A 121 13.13 4.50 -2.14
N CYS A 122 12.56 3.41 -1.62
CA CYS A 122 12.30 3.19 -0.20
C CYS A 122 12.81 1.81 0.23
N GLY A 123 12.90 1.56 1.52
CA GLY A 123 13.34 0.27 2.04
C GLY A 123 13.93 0.38 3.44
N PRO A 124 13.81 -0.65 4.29
CA PRO A 124 13.13 -1.93 4.06
C PRO A 124 11.60 -1.85 3.98
N VAL A 125 10.96 -2.79 3.27
CA VAL A 125 9.49 -2.91 3.17
C VAL A 125 9.06 -4.37 3.34
N ARG A 126 8.00 -4.64 4.12
CA ARG A 126 7.42 -5.98 4.29
C ARG A 126 5.94 -5.96 3.91
N ILE A 127 5.56 -6.79 2.97
CA ILE A 127 4.18 -6.95 2.51
C ILE A 127 3.83 -8.42 2.73
N THR A 128 3.14 -8.72 3.83
CA THR A 128 2.93 -10.11 4.24
C THR A 128 1.48 -10.43 4.62
N GLN A 129 1.03 -11.64 4.29
CA GLN A 129 -0.28 -12.14 4.74
C GLN A 129 -1.47 -11.25 4.30
N ASN A 130 -1.34 -10.49 3.22
CA ASN A 130 -2.40 -9.63 2.69
C ASN A 130 -3.22 -10.32 1.60
N ALA A 131 -4.45 -9.86 1.40
CA ALA A 131 -5.21 -10.12 0.19
C ALA A 131 -5.13 -8.90 -0.73
N ILE A 132 -4.44 -9.01 -1.86
CA ILE A 132 -4.23 -7.91 -2.81
C ILE A 132 -4.84 -8.31 -4.16
N HIS A 133 -5.98 -7.74 -4.51
CA HIS A 133 -6.76 -8.26 -5.63
C HIS A 133 -7.67 -7.24 -6.29
N ASP A 134 -8.16 -7.55 -7.49
CA ASP A 134 -9.11 -6.72 -8.25
C ASP A 134 -8.65 -5.27 -8.50
N ASN A 135 -7.36 -4.97 -8.31
CA ASN A 135 -6.82 -3.66 -8.60
C ASN A 135 -6.75 -3.45 -10.12
N SER A 136 -7.04 -2.23 -10.56
CA SER A 136 -7.10 -1.88 -11.98
C SER A 136 -5.77 -2.09 -12.70
N ALA A 137 -4.64 -1.84 -12.02
CA ALA A 137 -3.30 -2.20 -12.48
C ALA A 137 -2.70 -3.31 -11.59
N THR A 138 -1.38 -3.49 -11.64
CA THR A 138 -0.68 -4.54 -10.89
C THR A 138 -1.00 -4.51 -9.39
N GLY A 139 -1.12 -5.68 -8.76
CA GLY A 139 -1.35 -5.79 -7.32
C GLY A 139 -0.29 -5.06 -6.49
N LEU A 140 0.98 -5.42 -6.68
CA LEU A 140 2.17 -4.80 -6.10
C LEU A 140 3.13 -4.38 -7.21
N LEU A 141 3.47 -3.09 -7.26
CA LEU A 141 4.49 -2.55 -8.14
C LEU A 141 5.73 -2.11 -7.33
N VAL A 142 6.81 -2.87 -7.48
CA VAL A 142 8.12 -2.58 -6.87
C VAL A 142 8.97 -1.80 -7.88
N GLN A 143 9.21 -0.51 -7.61
CA GLN A 143 9.89 0.39 -8.55
C GLN A 143 11.32 0.75 -8.12
N ASP A 144 12.00 1.43 -9.04
CA ASP A 144 13.38 1.89 -8.97
C ASP A 144 13.78 2.43 -7.59
N GLY A 145 14.94 1.98 -7.13
CA GLY A 145 15.51 2.34 -5.84
C GLY A 145 14.85 1.67 -4.63
N THR A 146 13.86 0.77 -4.82
CA THR A 146 13.35 -0.03 -3.70
C THR A 146 14.39 -1.05 -3.26
N ALA A 147 14.66 -1.11 -1.95
CA ALA A 147 15.62 -2.02 -1.34
C ALA A 147 14.98 -2.87 -0.23
N HIS A 148 15.48 -4.09 -0.02
CA HIS A 148 15.10 -4.98 1.09
C HIS A 148 13.58 -5.16 1.22
N CYS A 149 12.90 -5.42 0.10
CA CYS A 149 11.47 -5.61 0.05
C CYS A 149 11.12 -7.11 0.12
N LEU A 150 10.40 -7.53 1.15
CA LEU A 150 9.89 -8.89 1.31
C LEU A 150 8.40 -8.94 0.98
N THR A 151 8.02 -9.83 0.07
CA THR A 151 6.62 -10.15 -0.23
C THR A 151 6.35 -11.63 0.03
N ASP A 152 5.64 -11.98 1.10
CA ASP A 152 5.48 -13.39 1.53
C ASP A 152 4.11 -13.68 2.17
N GLY A 153 3.55 -14.86 1.89
CA GLY A 153 2.30 -15.33 2.45
C GLY A 153 1.06 -14.55 2.01
N ASN A 154 1.14 -13.74 0.94
CA ASN A 154 0.00 -12.98 0.44
C ASN A 154 -0.84 -13.82 -0.53
N LEU A 155 -2.11 -13.44 -0.67
CA LEU A 155 -3.02 -13.92 -1.70
C LEU A 155 -3.20 -12.83 -2.77
N PHE A 156 -2.83 -13.13 -4.01
CA PHE A 156 -3.01 -12.24 -5.15
C PHE A 156 -3.97 -12.83 -6.20
N TYR A 157 -4.90 -12.04 -6.72
CA TYR A 157 -5.75 -12.48 -7.82
C TYR A 157 -6.43 -11.32 -8.52
N ALA A 158 -6.84 -11.54 -9.77
CA ALA A 158 -7.63 -10.59 -10.56
C ALA A 158 -7.06 -9.15 -10.65
N ASN A 159 -5.77 -8.97 -10.35
CA ASN A 159 -5.09 -7.70 -10.52
C ASN A 159 -4.81 -7.42 -11.99
N TYR A 160 -4.52 -6.17 -12.28
CA TYR A 160 -4.40 -5.65 -13.64
C TYR A 160 -5.73 -5.80 -14.42
N SER A 161 -6.84 -5.60 -13.72
CA SER A 161 -8.20 -5.82 -14.24
C SER A 161 -8.57 -4.89 -15.39
N ARG A 162 -7.88 -3.75 -15.59
CA ARG A 162 -8.08 -2.86 -16.76
C ARG A 162 -7.80 -3.52 -18.11
N LEU A 163 -7.02 -4.61 -18.12
CA LEU A 163 -6.75 -5.41 -19.32
C LEU A 163 -7.69 -6.63 -19.43
N GLY A 164 -8.78 -6.63 -18.66
CA GLY A 164 -9.68 -7.76 -18.50
C GLY A 164 -9.26 -8.67 -17.34
N ALA A 165 -10.27 -9.20 -16.64
CA ALA A 165 -10.08 -10.17 -15.58
C ALA A 165 -9.50 -11.47 -16.15
N VAL A 166 -8.50 -12.02 -15.44
CA VAL A 166 -7.90 -13.32 -15.75
C VAL A 166 -8.17 -14.24 -14.58
N THR A 167 -8.87 -15.34 -14.83
CA THR A 167 -9.06 -16.42 -13.86
C THR A 167 -7.94 -17.43 -14.02
N ARG A 168 -7.29 -17.81 -12.92
CA ARG A 168 -6.27 -18.86 -12.92
C ARG A 168 -6.71 -20.01 -12.03
N SER A 169 -6.27 -21.22 -12.36
CA SER A 169 -6.32 -22.32 -11.38
C SER A 169 -5.48 -21.91 -10.17
N PRO A 170 -5.95 -22.07 -8.93
CA PRO A 170 -5.17 -21.67 -7.76
C PRO A 170 -3.79 -22.35 -7.70
N PHE A 171 -2.76 -21.59 -7.35
CA PHE A 171 -1.40 -22.09 -7.19
C PHE A 171 -0.61 -21.28 -6.16
N THR A 172 0.45 -21.89 -5.63
CA THR A 172 1.43 -21.24 -4.76
C THR A 172 2.74 -21.11 -5.51
N GLN A 173 3.42 -19.97 -5.40
CA GLN A 173 4.72 -19.75 -6.05
C GLN A 173 5.68 -18.98 -5.12
N THR A 174 6.92 -19.46 -5.07
CA THR A 174 8.08 -18.75 -4.52
C THR A 174 8.91 -18.17 -5.66
N GLY A 175 9.46 -16.98 -5.46
CA GLY A 175 10.24 -16.29 -6.46
C GLY A 175 9.38 -15.62 -7.53
N TRP A 176 10.02 -14.74 -8.29
CA TRP A 176 9.35 -14.00 -9.35
C TRP A 176 9.53 -14.68 -10.71
N THR A 177 8.44 -14.74 -11.48
CA THR A 177 8.45 -15.07 -12.91
C THR A 177 7.46 -14.16 -13.64
N ALA A 178 7.59 -14.06 -14.97
CA ALA A 178 6.67 -13.23 -15.77
C ALA A 178 5.19 -13.66 -15.64
N SER A 179 4.91 -14.89 -15.21
CA SER A 179 3.54 -15.40 -15.05
C SER A 179 2.70 -14.68 -13.98
N ILE A 180 3.37 -13.99 -13.04
CA ILE A 180 2.74 -13.25 -11.95
C ILE A 180 2.82 -11.72 -12.13
N GLU A 181 3.19 -11.20 -13.30
CA GLU A 181 3.35 -9.74 -13.53
C GLU A 181 2.07 -8.91 -13.32
N ARG A 182 0.90 -9.56 -13.41
CA ARG A 182 -0.38 -8.93 -13.05
C ARG A 182 -0.48 -8.68 -11.56
N ASP A 183 0.18 -9.48 -10.73
CA ASP A 183 0.12 -9.41 -9.28
C ASP A 183 1.33 -8.72 -8.69
N ILE A 184 2.52 -9.04 -9.17
CA ILE A 184 3.79 -8.48 -8.71
C ILE A 184 4.64 -8.11 -9.91
N LEU A 185 4.89 -6.81 -10.07
CA LEU A 185 5.74 -6.27 -11.12
C LEU A 185 6.95 -5.58 -10.52
N MET A 186 8.13 -5.94 -10.99
CA MET A 186 9.41 -5.38 -10.56
C MET A 186 10.01 -4.56 -11.70
N ARG A 187 10.37 -3.30 -11.45
CA ARG A 187 10.93 -2.39 -12.46
C ARG A 187 12.02 -1.49 -11.89
N GLY A 188 13.07 -1.25 -12.67
CA GLY A 188 14.18 -0.38 -12.30
C GLY A 188 15.31 -1.10 -11.58
N SER A 189 16.19 -0.33 -10.94
CA SER A 189 17.31 -0.81 -10.16
C SER A 189 16.83 -1.17 -8.76
N LEU A 190 16.78 -2.46 -8.45
CA LEU A 190 16.28 -3.00 -7.19
C LEU A 190 17.40 -3.74 -6.47
N SER A 191 17.38 -3.75 -5.13
CA SER A 191 18.34 -4.51 -4.32
C SER A 191 17.63 -5.32 -3.23
N ASP A 192 18.00 -6.58 -3.07
CA ASP A 192 17.48 -7.48 -2.03
C ASP A 192 15.95 -7.55 -1.97
N VAL A 193 15.30 -7.57 -3.14
CA VAL A 193 13.85 -7.83 -3.26
C VAL A 193 13.62 -9.33 -3.26
N VAL A 194 12.84 -9.80 -2.29
CA VAL A 194 12.54 -11.22 -2.08
C VAL A 194 11.04 -11.44 -2.27
N ILE A 195 10.69 -12.20 -3.32
CA ILE A 195 9.36 -12.77 -3.48
C ILE A 195 9.37 -14.15 -2.82
N GLY A 196 8.82 -14.22 -1.60
CA GLY A 196 8.63 -15.45 -0.86
C GLY A 196 7.47 -16.29 -1.42
N SER A 197 6.93 -17.19 -0.60
CA SER A 197 5.84 -18.08 -1.00
C SER A 197 4.52 -17.33 -0.93
N ASN A 198 3.87 -17.11 -2.07
CA ASN A 198 2.58 -16.43 -2.14
C ASN A 198 1.56 -17.31 -2.88
N ASP A 199 0.28 -17.10 -2.59
CA ASP A 199 -0.83 -17.78 -3.23
C ASP A 199 -1.45 -16.90 -4.32
N TYR A 200 -1.88 -17.55 -5.40
CA TYR A 200 -2.41 -16.91 -6.59
C TYR A 200 -3.67 -17.63 -7.06
N ARG A 201 -4.64 -16.88 -7.59
CA ARG A 201 -5.82 -17.42 -8.30
C ARG A 201 -6.36 -16.45 -9.35
#